data_AF-A0A7S7QDN4-F1
#
_entry.id   AF-A0A7S7QDN4-F1
#
_cell.length_a   1.000
_cell.length_b   1.000
_cell.length_c   1.000
_cell.angle_alpha   90.00
_cell.angle_beta   90.00
_cell.angle_gamma   90.00
#
_symmetry.space_group_name_H-M   'P 1'
#
loop_
_entity.id
_entity.type
_entity.pdbx_description
1 polymer ?
#
loop_
_entity_poly.entity_id
_entity_poly.type
_entity_poly.pdbx_seq_one_letter_code
_entity_poly.pdbx_strand_id
1 'polypeptide(L)'
;MLLHQGPVETAVVICIGTGTTVGAVSTHEELQSIDAVDLASTVFEFAPHFVPINKQFYQNPKVHQIVADGRHFLLGTKETFDVITLEPPPPHDAGVINLYTEEFYALAKQKMRPGGVLAQWVPLDFNRGILPKMILKAMMGQFRHVSLWLPSRMEGVAIASDEPLNIDPRELAMRIFAWPSNWTRTIPTSTSWTAS
;
A
#
# COMPACT_ATOMS: atom_id res chain seq x y z
N MET A 1 -7.34 -2.67 -1.62
CA MET A 1 -8.11 -3.12 -2.81
C MET A 1 -8.74 -4.47 -2.56
N LEU A 2 -8.03 -5.58 -2.78
CA LEU A 2 -8.62 -6.93 -2.74
C LEU A 2 -9.23 -7.32 -1.38
N LEU A 3 -8.69 -6.80 -0.27
CA LEU A 3 -9.17 -7.08 1.09
C LEU A 3 -10.20 -6.04 1.61
N HIS A 4 -10.48 -4.99 0.83
CA HIS A 4 -11.53 -4.03 1.18
C HIS A 4 -12.90 -4.61 0.84
N GLN A 5 -13.90 -4.49 1.72
CA GLN A 5 -15.20 -5.16 1.56
C GLN A 5 -16.23 -4.36 0.74
N GLY A 6 -15.93 -3.10 0.42
CA GLY A 6 -16.79 -2.21 -0.36
C GLY A 6 -16.09 -1.63 -1.60
N PRO A 7 -16.75 -0.71 -2.33
CA PRO A 7 -16.11 0.04 -3.41
C PRO A 7 -14.87 0.78 -2.89
N VAL A 8 -13.85 0.90 -3.72
CA VAL A 8 -12.61 1.63 -3.40
C VAL A 8 -12.50 2.79 -4.38
N GLU A 9 -12.80 4.00 -3.93
CA GLU A 9 -12.85 5.18 -4.79
C GLU A 9 -11.67 6.12 -4.55
N THR A 10 -11.14 6.18 -3.32
CA THR A 10 -10.03 7.05 -2.96
C THR A 10 -8.87 6.29 -2.34
N ALA A 11 -7.67 6.60 -2.81
CA ALA A 11 -6.43 6.05 -2.27
C ALA A 11 -5.40 7.15 -2.01
N VAL A 12 -4.57 6.95 -1.00
CA VAL A 12 -3.31 7.68 -0.84
C VAL A 12 -2.14 6.70 -0.82
N VAL A 13 -1.12 7.02 -1.61
CA VAL A 13 0.15 6.29 -1.69
C VAL A 13 1.24 7.21 -1.15
N ILE A 14 1.89 6.82 -0.06
CA ILE A 14 2.95 7.60 0.58
C ILE A 14 4.30 6.90 0.35
N CYS A 15 5.35 7.68 0.07
CA CYS A 15 6.68 7.19 -0.31
C CYS A 15 6.64 6.43 -1.64
N ILE A 16 6.65 7.19 -2.74
CA ILE A 16 6.39 6.71 -4.09
C ILE A 16 7.59 5.95 -4.67
N GLY A 17 8.82 6.34 -4.32
CA GLY A 17 10.03 5.67 -4.80
C GLY A 17 10.10 5.59 -6.33
N THR A 18 10.10 4.39 -6.91
CA THR A 18 10.07 4.20 -8.38
C THR A 18 8.68 4.30 -8.99
N GLY A 19 7.63 4.40 -8.17
CA GLY A 19 6.24 4.50 -8.58
C GLY A 19 5.56 3.15 -8.86
N THR A 20 6.16 2.02 -8.48
CA THR A 20 5.56 0.69 -8.69
C THR A 20 4.19 0.57 -8.02
N THR A 21 4.07 0.97 -6.75
CA THR A 21 2.82 0.85 -6.01
C THR A 21 1.75 1.81 -6.48
N VAL A 22 2.06 3.08 -6.70
CA VAL A 22 1.09 4.01 -7.30
C VAL A 22 0.67 3.56 -8.70
N GLY A 23 1.58 2.99 -9.49
CA GLY A 23 1.27 2.38 -10.78
C GLY A 23 0.27 1.23 -10.67
N ALA A 24 0.50 0.29 -9.75
CA ALA A 24 -0.40 -0.83 -9.49
C ALA A 24 -1.76 -0.38 -8.93
N VAL A 25 -1.77 0.61 -8.03
CA VAL A 25 -3.01 1.22 -7.52
C VAL A 25 -3.76 1.90 -8.66
N SER A 26 -3.07 2.61 -9.56
CA SER A 26 -3.69 3.38 -10.64
C SER A 26 -4.38 2.55 -11.73
N THR A 27 -4.15 1.23 -11.77
CA THR A 27 -4.89 0.35 -12.67
C THR A 27 -6.28 -0.01 -12.14
N HIS A 28 -6.67 0.47 -10.95
CA HIS A 28 -7.99 0.23 -10.35
C HIS A 28 -9.00 1.17 -10.99
N GLU A 29 -9.84 0.65 -11.88
CA GLU A 29 -10.83 1.44 -12.62
C GLU A 29 -11.85 2.10 -11.69
N GLU A 30 -12.16 1.43 -10.58
CA GLU A 30 -13.06 1.92 -9.52
C GLU A 30 -12.53 3.16 -8.80
N LEU A 31 -11.21 3.37 -8.77
CA LEU A 31 -10.62 4.58 -8.18
C LEU A 31 -11.04 5.80 -8.97
N GLN A 32 -11.40 6.85 -8.25
CA GLN A 32 -11.71 8.16 -8.79
C GLN A 32 -10.60 9.17 -8.49
N SER A 33 -9.87 8.98 -7.38
CA SER A 33 -8.78 9.88 -6.98
C SER A 33 -7.68 9.13 -6.22
N ILE A 34 -6.43 9.48 -6.53
CA ILE A 34 -5.22 8.86 -6.00
C ILE A 34 -4.24 9.97 -5.62
N ASP A 35 -4.02 10.17 -4.34
CA ASP A 35 -3.01 11.09 -3.85
C ASP A 35 -1.66 10.36 -3.78
N ALA A 36 -0.72 10.75 -4.64
CA ALA A 36 0.65 10.24 -4.66
C ALA A 36 1.54 11.23 -3.91
N VAL A 37 1.96 10.87 -2.70
CA VAL A 37 2.64 11.77 -1.76
C VAL A 37 4.08 11.31 -1.57
N ASP A 38 5.03 12.19 -1.91
CA ASP A 38 6.45 11.96 -1.66
C ASP A 38 7.11 13.23 -1.12
N LEU A 39 8.13 13.07 -0.27
CA LEU A 39 8.90 14.19 0.27
C LEU A 39 9.78 14.83 -0.81
N ALA A 40 10.31 14.03 -1.74
CA ALA A 40 11.26 14.48 -2.75
C ALA A 40 10.57 14.71 -4.10
N SER A 41 10.60 15.95 -4.60
CA SER A 41 10.06 16.28 -5.93
C SER A 41 10.70 15.46 -7.05
N THR A 42 11.97 15.07 -6.86
CA THR A 42 12.75 14.28 -7.81
C THR A 42 12.09 12.93 -8.12
N VAL A 43 11.34 12.33 -7.18
CA VAL A 43 10.62 11.09 -7.45
C VAL A 43 9.64 11.24 -8.63
N PHE A 44 8.95 12.38 -8.70
CA PHE A 44 8.04 12.68 -9.81
C PHE A 44 8.79 13.04 -11.09
N GLU A 45 9.88 13.80 -10.98
CA GLU A 45 10.73 14.19 -12.11
C GLU A 45 11.36 12.96 -12.80
N PHE A 46 11.76 11.94 -12.03
CA PHE A 46 12.38 10.72 -12.54
C PHE A 46 11.38 9.63 -12.92
N ALA A 47 10.09 9.77 -12.61
CA ALA A 47 9.07 8.78 -12.93
C ALA A 47 9.06 8.32 -14.42
N PRO A 48 9.31 9.18 -15.43
CA PRO A 48 9.41 8.75 -16.84
C PRO A 48 10.54 7.74 -17.13
N HIS A 49 11.51 7.57 -16.24
CA HIS A 49 12.57 6.57 -16.39
C HIS A 49 12.19 5.18 -15.87
N PHE A 50 11.05 5.04 -15.19
CA PHE A 50 10.56 3.80 -14.59
C PHE A 50 9.27 3.27 -15.22
N VAL A 51 8.97 3.66 -16.46
CA VAL A 51 7.76 3.28 -17.23
C VAL A 51 7.41 1.79 -17.15
N PRO A 52 8.36 0.83 -17.26
CA PRO A 52 8.01 -0.59 -17.24
C PRO A 52 7.32 -1.04 -15.94
N ILE A 53 7.63 -0.39 -14.81
CA ILE A 53 7.18 -0.80 -13.48
C ILE A 53 6.10 0.13 -12.90
N ASN A 54 6.09 1.40 -13.29
CA ASN A 54 5.21 2.41 -12.67
C ASN A 54 3.92 2.72 -13.44
N LYS A 55 3.70 2.04 -14.58
CA LYS A 55 2.48 2.14 -15.41
C LYS A 55 2.16 3.57 -15.85
N GLN A 56 3.19 4.42 -15.96
CA GLN A 56 3.03 5.82 -16.34
C GLN A 56 2.04 6.57 -15.43
N PHE A 57 2.01 6.26 -14.13
CA PHE A 57 1.08 6.86 -13.17
C PHE A 57 1.02 8.40 -13.24
N TYR A 58 2.14 9.04 -13.57
CA TYR A 58 2.29 10.49 -13.70
C TYR A 58 1.49 11.08 -14.88
N GLN A 59 0.98 10.25 -15.79
CA GLN A 59 0.08 10.63 -16.89
C GLN A 59 -1.39 10.28 -16.59
N ASN A 60 -1.66 9.56 -15.51
CA ASN A 60 -3.03 9.15 -15.16
C ASN A 60 -3.78 10.35 -14.54
N PRO A 61 -4.92 10.78 -15.13
CA PRO A 61 -5.65 11.95 -14.64
C PRO A 61 -6.25 11.77 -13.24
N LYS A 62 -6.35 10.53 -12.75
CA LYS A 62 -6.79 10.22 -11.39
C LYS A 62 -5.69 10.40 -10.34
N VAL A 63 -4.43 10.58 -10.76
CA VAL A 63 -3.27 10.66 -9.85
C VAL A 63 -2.85 12.11 -9.63
N HIS A 64 -2.89 12.54 -8.38
CA HIS A 64 -2.45 13.85 -7.92
C HIS A 64 -1.06 13.72 -7.31
N GLN A 65 -0.06 14.36 -7.92
CA GLN A 65 1.33 14.34 -7.47
C GLN A 65 1.54 15.43 -6.42
N ILE A 66 1.91 15.04 -5.19
CA ILE A 66 1.98 15.92 -4.03
C ILE A 66 3.37 15.82 -3.40
N VAL A 67 4.10 16.94 -3.41
CA VAL A 67 5.42 17.04 -2.75
C VAL A 67 5.21 17.47 -1.30
N ALA A 68 5.22 16.51 -0.38
CA ALA A 68 5.02 16.74 1.04
C ALA A 68 5.57 15.59 1.89
N ASP A 69 5.87 15.87 3.16
CA ASP A 69 6.01 14.82 4.16
C ASP A 69 4.67 14.08 4.34
N GLY A 70 4.68 12.75 4.27
CA GLY A 70 3.44 11.95 4.29
C GLY A 70 2.64 12.09 5.58
N ARG A 71 3.31 12.21 6.73
CA ARG A 71 2.64 12.44 8.02
C ARG A 71 2.04 13.85 8.07
N HIS A 72 2.77 14.86 7.64
CA HIS A 72 2.28 16.24 7.55
C HIS A 72 1.07 16.31 6.62
N PHE A 73 1.14 15.68 5.45
CA PHE A 73 0.04 15.62 4.50
C PHE A 73 -1.23 15.05 5.17
N LEU A 74 -1.11 13.89 5.84
CA LEU A 74 -2.24 13.31 6.58
C LEU A 74 -2.74 14.20 7.72
N LEU A 75 -1.87 15.00 8.38
CA LEU A 75 -2.32 15.96 9.38
C LEU A 75 -3.15 17.10 8.77
N GLY A 76 -2.73 17.60 7.60
CA GLY A 76 -3.30 18.80 6.98
C GLY A 76 -4.50 18.55 6.07
N THR A 77 -4.60 17.37 5.46
CA THR A 77 -5.68 17.08 4.51
C THR A 77 -7.04 16.95 5.19
N LYS A 78 -8.10 17.37 4.49
CA LYS A 78 -9.49 17.14 4.88
C LYS A 78 -10.07 15.85 4.28
N GLU A 79 -9.35 15.27 3.32
CA GLU A 79 -9.78 14.07 2.63
C GLU A 79 -9.68 12.83 3.51
N THR A 80 -10.48 11.82 3.15
CA THR A 80 -10.44 10.48 3.75
C THR A 80 -10.38 9.42 2.66
N PHE A 81 -9.70 8.32 2.96
CA PHE A 81 -9.28 7.33 1.99
C PHE A 81 -9.88 5.96 2.28
N ASP A 82 -10.30 5.25 1.23
CA ASP A 82 -10.65 3.84 1.32
C ASP A 82 -9.38 2.98 1.48
N VAL A 83 -8.27 3.43 0.88
CA VAL A 83 -6.97 2.77 0.98
C VAL A 83 -5.88 3.79 1.34
N ILE A 84 -5.13 3.49 2.39
CA ILE A 84 -3.86 4.16 2.69
C ILE A 84 -2.77 3.12 2.46
N THR A 85 -1.79 3.40 1.60
CA THR A 85 -0.63 2.53 1.42
C THR A 85 0.66 3.30 1.52
N LEU A 86 1.68 2.72 2.14
CA LEU A 86 2.98 3.36 2.30
C LEU A 86 4.15 2.39 2.25
N GLU A 87 5.22 2.83 1.59
CA GLU A 87 6.49 2.10 1.48
C GLU A 87 7.68 2.99 1.88
N PRO A 88 7.70 3.46 3.14
CA PRO A 88 8.79 4.29 3.61
C PRO A 88 10.13 3.55 3.53
N PRO A 89 11.24 4.24 3.27
CA PRO A 89 12.56 3.62 3.35
C PRO A 89 12.80 3.05 4.75
N PRO A 90 13.77 2.13 4.93
CA PRO A 90 14.17 1.70 6.26
C PRO A 90 14.54 2.93 7.13
N PRO A 91 14.25 2.91 8.45
CA PRO A 91 14.39 4.07 9.33
C PRO A 91 15.85 4.33 9.72
N HIS A 92 16.72 4.53 8.73
CA HIS A 92 18.10 4.98 8.93
C HIS A 92 18.17 6.50 9.10
N ASP A 93 17.24 7.22 8.45
CA ASP A 93 17.24 8.68 8.43
C ASP A 93 16.28 9.27 9.48
N ALA A 94 16.67 10.42 10.02
CA ALA A 94 15.83 11.19 10.93
C ALA A 94 14.49 11.53 10.26
N GLY A 95 13.38 11.32 10.96
CA GLY A 95 12.03 11.62 10.47
C GLY A 95 11.31 10.43 9.84
N VAL A 96 12.01 9.50 9.18
CA VAL A 96 11.41 8.29 8.58
C VAL A 96 10.73 7.42 9.64
N ILE A 97 11.31 7.35 10.83
CA ILE A 97 10.75 6.61 11.97
C ILE A 97 9.32 7.06 12.33
N ASN A 98 8.95 8.31 12.03
CA ASN A 98 7.62 8.84 12.36
C ASN A 98 6.50 8.08 11.63
N LEU A 99 6.77 7.45 10.49
CA LEU A 99 5.82 6.65 9.72
C LEU A 99 5.64 5.22 10.25
N TYR A 100 6.30 4.88 11.37
CA TYR A 100 6.25 3.57 12.02
C TYR A 100 5.77 3.64 13.48
N THR A 101 5.15 4.75 13.89
CA THR A 101 4.73 5.04 15.27
C THR A 101 3.25 4.76 15.51
N GLU A 102 2.86 4.50 16.77
CA GLU A 102 1.45 4.38 17.15
C GLU A 102 0.66 5.64 16.82
N GLU A 103 1.27 6.82 16.99
CA GLU A 103 0.66 8.11 16.67
C GLU A 103 0.40 8.27 15.17
N PHE A 104 1.29 7.77 14.32
CA PHE A 104 1.07 7.76 12.88
C PHE A 104 -0.08 6.82 12.51
N TYR A 105 -0.12 5.61 13.08
CA TYR A 105 -1.22 4.68 12.82
C TYR A 105 -2.56 5.23 13.32
N ALA A 106 -2.59 5.91 14.46
CA ALA A 106 -3.78 6.60 14.97
C ALA A 106 -4.24 7.72 14.01
N LEU A 107 -3.29 8.52 13.50
CA LEU A 107 -3.56 9.56 12.50
C LEU A 107 -4.08 8.95 11.20
N ALA A 108 -3.41 7.94 10.66
CA ALA A 108 -3.81 7.29 9.42
C ALA A 108 -5.22 6.72 9.54
N LYS A 109 -5.52 6.07 10.68
CA LYS A 109 -6.86 5.58 11.01
C LYS A 109 -7.93 6.68 10.99
N GLN A 110 -7.64 7.88 11.49
CA GLN A 110 -8.57 9.02 11.43
C GLN A 110 -8.82 9.52 9.99
N LYS A 111 -7.92 9.21 9.05
CA LYS A 111 -8.05 9.53 7.63
C LYS A 111 -8.61 8.38 6.79
N MET A 112 -9.05 7.30 7.42
CA MET A 112 -9.68 6.19 6.72
C MET A 112 -11.20 6.36 6.70
N ARG A 113 -11.81 6.05 5.56
CA ARG A 113 -13.25 5.87 5.43
C ARG A 113 -13.70 4.61 6.18
N PRO A 114 -14.99 4.46 6.52
CA PRO A 114 -15.51 3.22 7.10
C PRO A 114 -15.14 2.01 6.23
N GLY A 115 -14.59 0.96 6.84
CA GLY A 115 -14.08 -0.22 6.12
C GLY A 115 -12.72 -0.04 5.45
N GLY A 116 -12.10 1.13 5.58
CA GLY A 116 -10.81 1.44 4.97
C GLY A 116 -9.71 0.46 5.37
N VAL A 117 -8.69 0.36 4.53
CA VAL A 117 -7.54 -0.53 4.74
C VAL A 117 -6.23 0.26 4.68
N LEU A 118 -5.35 0.01 5.66
CA LEU A 118 -3.96 0.44 5.62
C LEU A 118 -3.06 -0.71 5.20
N ALA A 119 -2.17 -0.50 4.24
CA ALA A 119 -1.14 -1.47 3.84
C ALA A 119 0.24 -0.84 3.93
N GLN A 120 1.18 -1.50 4.59
CA GLN A 120 2.54 -0.99 4.77
C GLN A 120 3.57 -2.07 4.47
N TRP A 121 4.61 -1.70 3.70
CA TRP A 121 5.80 -2.52 3.54
C TRP A 121 6.57 -2.64 4.86
N VAL A 122 7.07 -3.85 5.14
CA VAL A 122 7.78 -4.21 6.38
C VAL A 122 9.11 -4.87 6.03
N PRO A 123 10.27 -4.29 6.39
CA PRO A 123 11.57 -4.91 6.16
C PRO A 123 11.87 -5.97 7.24
N LEU A 124 11.67 -7.25 6.91
CA LEU A 124 11.63 -8.36 7.86
C LEU A 124 12.97 -8.70 8.52
N ASP A 125 14.08 -8.47 7.82
CA ASP A 125 15.44 -8.75 8.30
C ASP A 125 16.06 -7.57 9.07
N PHE A 126 15.37 -6.43 9.11
CA PHE A 126 15.90 -5.21 9.69
C PHE A 126 16.08 -5.30 11.20
N ASN A 127 17.23 -4.81 11.68
CA ASN A 127 17.58 -4.77 13.09
C ASN A 127 17.34 -6.12 13.81
N ARG A 128 17.71 -7.24 13.15
CA ARG A 128 17.50 -8.61 13.64
C ARG A 128 16.02 -8.92 13.95
N GLY A 129 15.10 -8.37 13.16
CA GLY A 129 13.66 -8.57 13.31
C GLY A 129 13.01 -7.75 14.43
N ILE A 130 13.73 -6.81 15.06
CA ILE A 130 13.15 -5.92 16.08
C ILE A 130 12.16 -4.95 15.45
N LEU A 131 12.53 -4.32 14.32
CA LEU A 131 11.69 -3.32 13.66
C LEU A 131 10.33 -3.90 13.20
N PRO A 132 10.28 -5.04 12.48
CA PRO A 132 9.01 -5.69 12.15
C PRO A 132 8.08 -5.92 13.35
N LYS A 133 8.63 -6.39 14.47
CA LYS A 133 7.85 -6.62 15.69
C LYS A 133 7.28 -5.32 16.26
N MET A 134 8.06 -4.24 16.22
CA MET A 134 7.60 -2.92 16.67
C MET A 134 6.49 -2.37 15.77
N ILE A 135 6.66 -2.48 14.45
CA ILE A 135 5.66 -2.09 13.45
C ILE A 135 4.34 -2.82 13.71
N LEU A 136 4.38 -4.15 13.80
CA LEU A 136 3.19 -4.97 14.04
C LEU A 136 2.54 -4.63 15.39
N LYS A 137 3.34 -4.46 16.45
CA LYS A 137 2.82 -4.08 17.76
C LYS A 137 2.10 -2.73 17.71
N ALA A 138 2.70 -1.74 17.05
CA ALA A 138 2.11 -0.41 16.92
C ALA A 138 0.82 -0.43 16.08
N MET A 139 0.78 -1.18 14.98
CA MET A 139 -0.44 -1.39 14.19
C MET A 139 -1.53 -2.09 15.01
N MET A 140 -1.20 -3.16 15.75
CA MET A 140 -2.13 -3.88 16.63
C MET A 140 -2.64 -3.02 17.79
N GLY A 141 -1.90 -1.98 18.20
CA GLY A 141 -2.35 -1.00 19.17
C GLY A 141 -3.46 -0.08 18.65
N GLN A 142 -3.55 0.11 17.33
CA GLN A 142 -4.49 1.04 16.70
C GLN A 142 -5.59 0.36 15.89
N PHE A 143 -5.39 -0.85 15.39
CA PHE A 143 -6.33 -1.57 14.53
C PHE A 143 -6.77 -2.91 15.13
N ARG A 144 -8.06 -3.24 14.96
CA ARG A 144 -8.63 -4.51 15.46
C ARG A 144 -8.16 -5.74 14.69
N HIS A 145 -7.92 -5.58 13.39
CA HIS A 145 -7.50 -6.66 12.50
C HIS A 145 -6.19 -6.28 11.82
N VAL A 146 -5.16 -7.10 12.03
CA VAL A 146 -3.85 -6.96 11.40
C VAL A 146 -3.44 -8.31 10.82
N SER A 147 -2.99 -8.31 9.57
CA SER A 147 -2.42 -9.48 8.90
C SER A 147 -1.03 -9.14 8.36
N LEU A 148 -0.12 -10.11 8.36
CA LEU A 148 1.21 -9.98 7.78
C LEU A 148 1.34 -10.97 6.63
N TRP A 149 1.68 -10.44 5.46
CA TRP A 149 1.90 -11.19 4.23
C TRP A 149 3.39 -11.24 3.93
N LEU A 150 3.90 -12.41 3.53
CA LEU A 150 5.34 -12.66 3.39
C LEU A 150 5.65 -13.06 1.94
N PRO A 151 5.72 -12.10 0.99
CA PRO A 151 6.04 -12.39 -0.41
C PRO A 151 7.47 -12.93 -0.60
N SER A 152 8.40 -12.57 0.29
CA SER A 152 9.78 -13.06 0.26
C SER A 152 10.32 -13.26 1.68
N ARG A 153 11.56 -13.75 1.81
CA ARG A 153 12.19 -13.94 3.13
C ARG A 153 12.53 -12.62 3.84
N MET A 154 12.73 -11.54 3.09
CA MET A 154 13.22 -10.27 3.62
C MET A 154 12.14 -9.18 3.61
N GLU A 155 11.04 -9.39 2.89
CA GLU A 155 10.00 -8.38 2.70
C GLU A 155 8.65 -8.91 3.17
N GLY A 156 7.94 -8.06 3.91
CA GLY A 156 6.58 -8.29 4.36
C GLY A 156 5.67 -7.15 3.97
N VAL A 157 4.37 -7.42 3.95
CA VAL A 157 3.32 -6.39 3.85
C VAL A 157 2.36 -6.59 5.01
N ALA A 158 2.32 -5.63 5.93
CA ALA A 158 1.35 -5.60 7.00
C ALA A 158 0.09 -4.87 6.52
N ILE A 159 -1.07 -5.49 6.69
CA ILE A 159 -2.37 -4.95 6.29
C ILE A 159 -3.23 -4.85 7.55
N ALA A 160 -3.82 -3.68 7.77
CA ALA A 160 -4.63 -3.39 8.94
C ALA A 160 -5.97 -2.73 8.60
N SER A 161 -6.99 -3.04 9.40
CA SER A 161 -8.32 -2.41 9.36
C SER A 161 -9.02 -2.57 10.71
N ASP A 162 -10.06 -1.76 10.94
CA ASP A 162 -11.00 -1.97 12.03
C ASP A 162 -12.10 -2.97 11.70
N GLU A 163 -12.32 -3.23 10.42
CA GLU A 163 -13.22 -4.26 9.93
C GLU A 163 -12.45 -5.57 9.66
N PRO A 164 -13.11 -6.74 9.73
CA PRO A 164 -12.47 -8.02 9.44
C PRO A 164 -11.84 -8.06 8.04
N LEU A 165 -10.56 -8.43 7.99
CA LEU A 165 -9.86 -8.74 6.75
C LEU A 165 -10.30 -10.14 6.30
N ASN A 166 -11.32 -10.24 5.44
CA ASN A 166 -11.79 -11.53 4.93
C ASN A 166 -10.74 -12.14 3.98
N ILE A 167 -9.92 -13.05 4.49
CA ILE A 167 -8.87 -13.75 3.74
C ILE A 167 -9.40 -15.12 3.33
N ASP A 168 -10.26 -15.14 2.31
CA ASP A 168 -10.66 -16.37 1.62
C ASP A 168 -9.87 -16.49 0.31
N PRO A 169 -9.01 -17.51 0.13
CA PRO A 169 -8.23 -17.70 -1.10
C PRO A 169 -9.08 -17.77 -2.38
N ARG A 170 -10.29 -18.35 -2.30
CA ARG A 170 -11.19 -18.46 -3.46
C ARG A 170 -11.77 -17.10 -3.81
N GLU A 171 -12.17 -16.33 -2.82
CA GLU A 171 -12.71 -14.99 -3.03
C GLU A 171 -11.63 -14.04 -3.57
N LEU A 172 -10.42 -14.09 -2.99
CA LEU A 172 -9.29 -13.32 -3.49
C LEU A 172 -8.93 -13.69 -4.93
N ALA A 173 -8.92 -14.98 -5.27
CA ALA A 173 -8.70 -15.42 -6.64
C ALA A 173 -9.78 -14.88 -7.58
N MET A 174 -11.07 -14.95 -7.20
CA MET A 174 -12.16 -14.36 -8.00
C MET A 174 -11.98 -12.86 -8.22
N ARG A 175 -11.63 -12.11 -7.16
CA ARG A 175 -11.36 -10.66 -7.26
C ARG A 175 -10.16 -10.37 -8.16
N ILE A 176 -9.08 -11.17 -8.08
CA ILE A 176 -7.89 -11.06 -8.95
C ILE A 176 -8.19 -11.42 -10.41
N PHE A 177 -9.12 -12.34 -10.69
CA PHE A 177 -9.49 -12.70 -12.06
C PHE A 177 -10.51 -11.75 -12.67
N ALA A 178 -11.40 -11.18 -11.85
CA ALA A 178 -12.36 -10.15 -12.28
C ALA A 178 -11.68 -8.80 -12.55
N TRP A 179 -10.52 -8.58 -11.95
CA TRP A 179 -9.65 -7.43 -12.12
C TRP A 179 -9.30 -7.19 -13.60
N PRO A 180 -9.80 -6.10 -14.22
CA PRO A 180 -9.57 -5.82 -15.62
C PRO A 180 -8.16 -5.26 -15.79
N SER A 181 -7.17 -6.14 -15.81
CA SER A 181 -5.84 -5.77 -16.24
C SER A 181 -5.24 -6.85 -17.14
N ASN A 182 -4.43 -6.37 -18.08
CA ASN A 182 -3.50 -7.09 -18.93
C ASN A 182 -2.48 -7.99 -18.18
N TRP A 183 -2.63 -8.18 -16.87
CA TRP A 183 -1.76 -8.94 -15.97
C TRP A 183 -1.98 -10.47 -16.03
N THR A 184 -3.17 -10.92 -16.45
CA THR A 184 -3.53 -12.35 -16.49
C THR A 184 -2.83 -13.17 -17.59
N ARG A 185 -2.07 -12.54 -18.50
CA ARG A 185 -1.30 -13.26 -19.53
C ARG A 185 0.05 -13.81 -19.07
N THR A 186 0.51 -13.48 -17.86
CA THR A 186 1.84 -13.89 -17.36
C THR A 186 1.82 -14.89 -16.21
N ILE A 187 0.64 -15.31 -15.73
CA ILE A 187 0.57 -16.47 -14.83
C ILE A 187 0.63 -17.72 -15.71
N PRO A 188 1.66 -18.58 -15.61
CA PRO A 188 1.70 -19.83 -16.38
C PRO A 188 0.50 -20.68 -15.96
N THR A 189 -0.42 -20.94 -16.89
CA THR A 189 -1.60 -21.78 -16.67
C THR A 189 -1.27 -23.27 -16.59
N SER A 190 0.00 -23.66 -16.52
CA SER A 190 0.42 -25.05 -16.41
C SER A 190 1.26 -25.28 -15.15
N THR A 191 0.58 -25.59 -14.04
CA THR A 191 1.13 -26.51 -13.05
C THR A 191 0.14 -27.65 -12.90
N SER A 192 0.31 -28.66 -13.75
CA SER A 192 -0.23 -30.00 -13.51
C SER A 192 0.47 -30.55 -12.26
N TRP A 193 -0.22 -30.50 -11.12
CA TRP A 193 0.14 -31.30 -9.96
C TRP A 193 -0.19 -32.76 -10.28
N THR A 194 0.77 -33.49 -10.83
CA THR A 194 0.77 -34.95 -10.77
C THR A 194 1.72 -35.36 -9.66
N ALA A 195 1.14 -35.89 -8.59
CA ALA A 195 1.88 -36.57 -7.54
C ALA A 195 2.50 -37.85 -8.11
N SER A 196 3.80 -38.01 -7.89
CA SER A 196 4.54 -39.27 -7.99
C SER A 196 5.63 -39.26 -6.94
#